data_AF-A0A9D1STB9-F1
#
_entry.id   AF-A0A9D1STB9-F1
#
_cell.length_a   1.000
_cell.length_b   1.000
_cell.length_c   1.000
_cell.angle_alpha   90.00
_cell.angle_beta   90.00
_cell.angle_gamma   90.00
#
_symmetry.space_group_name_H-M   'P 1'
#
loop_
_entity.id
_entity.type
_entity.pdbx_description
1 polymer ?
#
loop_
_entity_poly.entity_id
_entity_poly.type
_entity_poly.pdbx_seq_one_letter_code
_entity_poly.pdbx_strand_id
1 'polypeptide(L)'
;MIKKLIVILCAATAIFVCLSCQPTPAEDVVVNRGESGTWGGAAPEAIPTADLQSIPQQLTLTEQPQKNVTVSIDAPVLLARDAAYPILEVLPYDTLHNPDFINRVLQAVCPGGTVYEPWERTKAEVAEQLEAALAYHGQSGSVVDKDLLDDLYIPMFEEEYQNAPETADKVRHDVASGFESGQYYFVERPDGGTARLQFRSGNSMDFMATEGMVFYNERFIQEGDPPLAEPEISEEEAIRIGDEFLRGLGIECTALAGVEKGFSFYNYERQDSIYLLNYLRKIGEAYSLDMERVDGWTDPVNLSSTLGAPWQPESAYLAVSPDGVIYASFEGLSRTSQVLEEDSALCDFARITDRIVEQLGFQYAGYQIDGNGNAIMNNLQVKNIELIYALVCQKDRVDVGV
;
A
#
# COMPACT_ATOMS: atom_id res chain seq x y z
N MET A 1 -34.63 -54.95 -31.75
CA MET A 1 -33.84 -55.23 -30.52
C MET A 1 -33.05 -54.02 -30.01
N ILE A 2 -32.66 -53.05 -30.83
CA ILE A 2 -31.93 -51.84 -30.41
C ILE A 2 -32.75 -50.89 -29.50
N LYS A 3 -34.07 -50.76 -29.70
CA LYS A 3 -34.92 -49.90 -28.84
C LYS A 3 -35.14 -50.42 -27.41
N LYS A 4 -34.95 -51.71 -27.16
CA LYS A 4 -35.06 -52.29 -25.79
C LYS A 4 -33.74 -52.21 -25.01
N LEU A 5 -32.60 -52.12 -25.70
CA LEU A 5 -31.29 -51.94 -25.06
C LEU A 5 -31.07 -50.51 -24.57
N ILE A 6 -31.55 -49.51 -25.32
CA ILE A 6 -31.41 -48.08 -24.97
C ILE A 6 -32.23 -47.72 -23.72
N VAL A 7 -33.42 -48.31 -23.54
CA VAL A 7 -34.27 -48.06 -22.36
C VAL A 7 -33.68 -48.66 -21.09
N ILE A 8 -33.00 -49.81 -21.19
CA ILE A 8 -32.32 -50.45 -20.05
C ILE A 8 -31.04 -49.68 -19.69
N LEU A 9 -30.31 -49.17 -20.68
CA LEU A 9 -29.10 -48.38 -20.45
C LEU A 9 -29.42 -47.04 -19.76
N CYS A 10 -30.48 -46.33 -20.19
CA CYS A 10 -30.92 -45.08 -19.55
C CYS A 10 -31.51 -45.29 -18.15
N ALA A 11 -32.16 -46.43 -17.88
CA ALA A 11 -32.66 -46.75 -16.54
C ALA A 11 -31.51 -47.10 -15.57
N ALA A 12 -30.41 -47.71 -16.04
CA ALA A 12 -29.24 -47.99 -15.22
C ALA A 12 -28.43 -46.73 -14.88
N THR A 13 -28.40 -45.72 -15.77
CA THR A 13 -27.73 -44.43 -15.50
C THR A 13 -28.51 -43.58 -14.48
N ALA A 14 -29.85 -43.63 -14.50
CA ALA A 14 -30.68 -42.89 -13.55
C ALA A 14 -30.59 -43.44 -12.10
N ILE A 15 -30.31 -44.74 -11.94
CA ILE A 15 -30.15 -45.36 -10.61
C ILE A 15 -28.80 -45.00 -9.97
N PHE A 16 -27.74 -44.78 -10.77
CA PHE A 16 -26.44 -44.36 -10.26
C PHE A 16 -26.37 -42.88 -9.83
N VAL A 17 -27.18 -42.00 -10.44
CA VAL A 17 -27.27 -40.58 -10.06
C VAL A 17 -28.03 -40.37 -8.74
N CYS A 18 -28.93 -41.30 -8.37
CA CYS A 18 -29.67 -41.23 -7.11
C CYS A 18 -28.93 -41.85 -5.91
N LEU A 19 -27.81 -42.57 -6.12
CA LEU A 19 -27.02 -43.22 -5.07
C LEU A 19 -25.71 -42.48 -4.72
N SER A 20 -25.41 -41.36 -5.40
CA SER A 20 -24.26 -40.49 -5.09
C SER A 20 -24.60 -39.35 -4.13
N CYS A 21 -25.81 -39.30 -3.58
CA CYS A 21 -26.12 -38.46 -2.43
C CYS A 21 -25.55 -39.15 -1.18
N GLN A 22 -24.31 -38.82 -0.80
CA GLN A 22 -23.85 -39.07 0.56
C GLN A 22 -24.90 -38.48 1.53
N PRO A 23 -25.25 -39.18 2.62
CA PRO A 23 -26.02 -38.55 3.68
C PRO A 23 -25.22 -37.34 4.17
N THR A 24 -25.84 -36.16 4.12
CA THR A 24 -25.34 -34.95 4.76
C THR A 24 -24.87 -35.31 6.18
N PRO A 25 -23.63 -34.98 6.59
CA PRO A 25 -23.19 -35.24 7.95
C PRO A 25 -24.22 -34.69 8.94
N ALA A 26 -24.61 -35.51 9.91
CA ALA A 26 -25.57 -35.15 10.95
C ALA A 26 -24.95 -34.27 12.05
N GLU A 27 -23.68 -33.88 11.89
CA GLU A 27 -23.07 -32.81 12.66
C GLU A 27 -23.29 -31.52 11.89
N ASP A 28 -23.87 -30.53 12.56
CA ASP A 28 -24.04 -29.19 12.03
C ASP A 28 -22.70 -28.75 11.44
N VAL A 29 -22.66 -28.57 10.12
CA VAL A 29 -21.64 -27.72 9.54
C VAL A 29 -21.87 -26.37 10.21
N VAL A 30 -20.98 -25.99 11.11
CA VAL A 30 -20.88 -24.63 11.62
C VAL A 30 -20.38 -23.77 10.45
N VAL A 31 -21.23 -23.63 9.44
CA VAL A 31 -21.22 -22.44 8.61
C VAL A 31 -21.63 -21.38 9.59
N ASN A 32 -20.68 -20.55 9.98
CA ASN A 32 -20.98 -19.29 10.62
C ASN A 32 -21.70 -18.42 9.56
N ARG A 33 -22.96 -18.77 9.26
CA ARG A 33 -24.04 -17.87 8.84
C ARG A 33 -24.58 -17.16 10.09
N GLY A 34 -23.68 -16.83 11.02
CA GLY A 34 -23.92 -15.76 11.97
C GLY A 34 -24.00 -14.49 11.16
N GLU A 35 -25.22 -13.97 11.04
CA GLU A 35 -25.55 -12.56 10.96
C GLU A 35 -24.37 -11.66 10.54
N SER A 36 -24.33 -11.37 9.24
CA SER A 36 -23.56 -10.25 8.72
C SER A 36 -24.03 -8.95 9.40
N GLY A 37 -23.26 -8.47 10.37
CA GLY A 37 -23.16 -7.04 10.72
C GLY A 37 -24.40 -6.35 11.29
N THR A 38 -25.27 -7.07 12.01
CA THR A 38 -26.33 -6.47 12.83
C THR A 38 -25.75 -5.87 14.12
N TRP A 39 -25.20 -4.65 14.06
CA TRP A 39 -25.17 -3.76 15.25
C TRP A 39 -26.56 -3.16 15.48
N GLY A 40 -27.51 -4.05 15.71
CA GLY A 40 -28.94 -3.77 15.82
C GLY A 40 -29.73 -5.03 16.19
N GLY A 41 -29.24 -5.80 17.17
CA GLY A 41 -29.90 -7.00 17.66
C GLY A 41 -29.13 -7.62 18.81
N ALA A 42 -29.65 -7.46 20.03
CA ALA A 42 -29.07 -7.85 21.32
C ALA A 42 -27.67 -7.27 21.62
N ALA A 43 -27.47 -6.72 22.81
CA ALA A 43 -26.13 -6.35 23.24
C ALA A 43 -25.23 -7.60 23.16
N PRO A 44 -24.07 -7.56 22.46
CA PRO A 44 -23.12 -8.64 22.57
C PRO A 44 -22.83 -8.85 24.05
N GLU A 45 -22.71 -10.11 24.50
CA GLU A 45 -22.09 -10.37 25.81
C GLU A 45 -20.83 -9.51 25.90
N ALA A 46 -20.69 -8.76 27.00
CA ALA A 46 -19.58 -7.85 27.18
C ALA A 46 -18.28 -8.60 26.88
N ILE A 47 -17.62 -8.26 25.78
CA ILE A 47 -16.33 -8.84 25.44
C ILE A 47 -15.40 -8.46 26.59
N PRO A 48 -14.80 -9.43 27.30
CA PRO A 48 -13.88 -9.10 28.38
C PRO A 48 -12.80 -8.17 27.84
N THR A 49 -12.68 -7.00 28.47
CA THR A 49 -11.61 -6.06 28.14
C THR A 49 -10.29 -6.66 28.57
N ALA A 50 -9.30 -6.63 27.68
CA ALA A 50 -7.97 -7.12 27.99
C ALA A 50 -7.34 -6.34 29.15
N ASP A 51 -6.76 -7.04 30.13
CA ASP A 51 -5.80 -6.45 31.05
C ASP A 51 -4.44 -6.38 30.33
N LEU A 52 -4.09 -5.20 29.81
CA LEU A 52 -2.87 -5.01 29.01
C LEU A 52 -1.60 -5.39 29.77
N GLN A 53 -1.59 -5.26 31.10
CA GLN A 53 -0.45 -5.63 31.93
C GLN A 53 -0.24 -7.14 32.00
N SER A 54 -1.31 -7.91 31.80
CA SER A 54 -1.27 -9.38 31.78
C SER A 54 -0.80 -9.95 30.44
N ILE A 55 -0.81 -9.16 29.36
CA ILE A 55 -0.42 -9.63 28.02
C ILE A 55 1.10 -9.87 27.98
N PRO A 56 1.55 -11.08 27.60
CA PRO A 56 2.97 -11.39 27.55
C PRO A 56 3.72 -10.53 26.53
N GLN A 57 4.99 -10.23 26.79
CA GLN A 57 5.85 -9.49 25.85
C GLN A 57 6.30 -10.35 24.66
N GLN A 58 6.26 -11.66 24.81
CA GLN A 58 6.60 -12.63 23.77
C GLN A 58 5.60 -13.78 23.86
N LEU A 59 5.05 -14.17 22.72
CA LEU A 59 4.19 -15.34 22.60
C LEU A 59 4.96 -16.48 21.97
N THR A 60 4.94 -17.64 22.62
CA THR A 60 5.48 -18.88 22.08
C THR A 60 4.36 -19.92 22.03
N LEU A 61 4.01 -20.35 20.83
CA LEU A 61 2.93 -21.31 20.57
C LEU A 61 3.21 -22.09 19.28
N THR A 62 2.77 -23.34 19.20
CA THR A 62 2.75 -24.09 17.94
C THR A 62 1.45 -24.85 17.85
N GLU A 63 0.68 -24.56 16.80
CA GLU A 63 -0.62 -25.16 16.56
C GLU A 63 -0.71 -25.70 15.13
N GLN A 64 -1.55 -26.71 14.94
CA GLN A 64 -1.82 -27.28 13.62
C GLN A 64 -3.32 -27.10 13.30
N PRO A 65 -3.76 -25.89 12.92
CA PRO A 65 -5.18 -25.60 12.71
C PRO A 65 -5.80 -26.39 11.55
N GLN A 66 -4.98 -26.85 10.60
CA GLN A 66 -5.40 -27.67 9.46
C GLN A 66 -4.37 -28.75 9.18
N LYS A 67 -4.78 -29.85 8.53
CA LYS A 67 -3.93 -31.03 8.30
C LYS A 67 -2.59 -30.68 7.62
N ASN A 68 -2.60 -29.72 6.70
CA ASN A 68 -1.42 -29.29 5.93
C ASN A 68 -0.86 -27.93 6.38
N VAL A 69 -1.31 -27.36 7.50
CA VAL A 69 -0.86 -26.06 7.98
C VAL A 69 -0.41 -26.15 9.42
N THR A 70 0.86 -25.83 9.67
CA THR A 70 1.42 -25.62 11.01
C THR A 70 1.67 -24.14 11.20
N VAL A 71 1.15 -23.57 12.27
CA VAL A 71 1.42 -22.18 12.67
C VAL A 71 2.35 -22.21 13.88
N SER A 72 3.54 -21.66 13.71
CA SER A 72 4.51 -21.47 14.79
C SER A 72 4.62 -19.99 15.13
N ILE A 73 4.37 -19.66 16.39
CA ILE A 73 4.53 -18.31 16.92
C ILE A 73 5.71 -18.37 17.89
N ASP A 74 6.75 -17.61 17.57
CA ASP A 74 7.81 -17.25 18.51
C ASP A 74 8.13 -15.79 18.23
N ALA A 75 7.26 -14.93 18.76
CA ALA A 75 7.11 -13.57 18.27
C ALA A 75 6.96 -12.57 19.42
N PRO A 76 7.59 -11.38 19.33
CA PRO A 76 7.30 -10.28 20.24
C PRO A 76 5.85 -9.79 20.06
N VAL A 77 5.26 -9.36 21.17
CA VAL A 77 3.96 -8.71 21.22
C VAL A 77 4.17 -7.22 21.47
N LEU A 78 3.92 -6.43 20.43
CA LEU A 78 4.16 -5.00 20.37
C LEU A 78 2.87 -4.25 20.72
N LEU A 79 2.76 -3.84 21.99
CA LEU A 79 1.69 -2.96 22.49
C LEU A 79 2.19 -2.17 23.70
N ALA A 80 1.74 -0.92 23.82
CA ALA A 80 2.01 -0.08 24.99
C ALA A 80 1.00 -0.38 26.10
N ARG A 81 1.49 -0.86 27.25
CA ARG A 81 0.62 -1.40 28.32
C ARG A 81 0.04 -0.32 29.25
N ASP A 82 0.65 0.86 29.23
CA ASP A 82 0.27 2.03 30.04
C ASP A 82 -0.38 3.13 29.18
N ALA A 83 -0.74 2.82 27.94
CA ALA A 83 -1.35 3.77 26.99
C ALA A 83 -2.87 3.61 26.93
N ALA A 84 -3.55 4.70 26.61
CA ALA A 84 -4.96 4.70 26.21
C ALA A 84 -5.08 4.52 24.70
N TYR A 85 -6.13 3.83 24.26
CA TYR A 85 -6.39 3.55 22.83
C TYR A 85 -7.71 4.20 22.40
N PRO A 86 -7.72 5.49 22.05
CA PRO A 86 -8.94 6.20 21.66
C PRO A 86 -9.54 5.70 20.34
N ILE A 87 -10.84 5.89 20.16
CA ILE A 87 -11.51 5.78 18.86
C ILE A 87 -11.73 7.21 18.33
N LEU A 88 -11.19 7.49 17.14
CA LEU A 88 -11.25 8.80 16.50
C LEU A 88 -12.18 8.76 15.29
N GLU A 89 -12.97 9.82 15.12
CA GLU A 89 -13.54 10.15 13.81
C GLU A 89 -12.55 11.04 13.06
N VAL A 90 -12.25 10.65 11.83
CA VAL A 90 -11.39 11.42 10.94
C VAL A 90 -12.16 11.81 9.67
N LEU A 91 -11.79 12.96 9.12
CA LEU A 91 -12.27 13.46 7.84
C LEU A 91 -11.09 13.61 6.89
N PRO A 92 -11.29 13.46 5.57
CA PRO A 92 -10.22 13.63 4.61
C PRO A 92 -9.75 15.08 4.67
N TYR A 93 -8.44 15.27 4.58
CA TYR A 93 -7.87 16.60 4.45
C TYR A 93 -8.03 17.05 3.00
N ASP A 94 -8.72 18.15 2.73
CA ASP A 94 -8.93 18.63 1.35
C ASP A 94 -7.61 19.12 0.73
N THR A 95 -6.84 18.20 0.15
CA THR A 95 -5.53 18.49 -0.48
C THR A 95 -5.69 19.27 -1.78
N LEU A 96 -6.74 18.98 -2.55
CA LEU A 96 -7.02 19.59 -3.85
C LEU A 96 -7.32 21.10 -3.76
N HIS A 97 -7.99 21.55 -2.71
CA HIS A 97 -8.43 22.96 -2.60
C HIS A 97 -7.74 23.73 -1.47
N ASN A 98 -6.60 23.25 -0.98
CA ASN A 98 -5.83 23.90 0.07
C ASN A 98 -4.55 24.56 -0.48
N PRO A 99 -4.64 25.80 -1.01
CA PRO A 99 -3.49 26.47 -1.61
C PRO A 99 -2.37 26.72 -0.62
N ASP A 100 -2.66 26.94 0.67
CA ASP A 100 -1.62 27.16 1.68
C ASP A 100 -0.77 25.91 1.87
N PHE A 101 -1.40 24.74 1.91
CA PHE A 101 -0.69 23.47 1.99
C PHE A 101 0.15 23.21 0.73
N ILE A 102 -0.42 23.37 -0.46
CA ILE A 102 0.31 23.18 -1.71
C ILE A 102 1.47 24.16 -1.86
N ASN A 103 1.29 25.42 -1.48
CA ASN A 103 2.38 26.39 -1.48
C ASN A 103 3.50 26.00 -0.50
N ARG A 104 3.19 25.40 0.66
CA ARG A 104 4.21 24.88 1.57
C ARG A 104 4.96 23.70 0.96
N VAL A 105 4.25 22.79 0.28
CA VAL A 105 4.87 21.69 -0.48
C VAL A 105 5.82 22.28 -1.51
N LEU A 106 5.34 23.10 -2.45
CA LEU A 106 6.13 23.74 -3.50
C LEU A 106 7.35 24.50 -2.95
N GLN A 107 7.17 25.25 -1.86
CA GLN A 107 8.27 26.00 -1.25
C GLN A 107 9.33 25.10 -0.60
N ALA A 108 8.98 23.90 -0.15
CA ALA A 108 9.90 22.96 0.48
C ALA A 108 10.70 22.14 -0.55
N VAL A 109 10.07 21.75 -1.65
CA VAL A 109 10.65 20.82 -2.66
C VAL A 109 11.11 21.49 -3.95
N CYS A 110 10.51 22.63 -4.32
CA CYS A 110 10.81 23.35 -5.56
C CYS A 110 10.65 24.88 -5.37
N PRO A 111 11.51 25.51 -4.54
CA PRO A 111 11.44 26.93 -4.25
C PRO A 111 11.44 27.78 -5.53
N GLY A 112 10.45 28.67 -5.68
CA GLY A 112 10.33 29.54 -6.85
C GLY A 112 9.81 28.86 -8.12
N GLY A 113 9.39 27.59 -8.02
CA GLY A 113 8.76 26.87 -9.13
C GLY A 113 7.43 27.49 -9.55
N THR A 114 7.11 27.40 -10.84
CA THR A 114 5.83 27.84 -11.41
C THR A 114 5.03 26.64 -11.87
N VAL A 115 3.77 26.53 -11.44
CA VAL A 115 2.87 25.42 -11.79
C VAL A 115 2.18 25.69 -13.13
N TYR A 116 2.08 24.63 -13.94
CA TYR A 116 1.42 24.63 -15.23
C TYR A 116 0.51 23.41 -15.38
N GLU A 117 -0.51 23.57 -16.21
CA GLU A 117 -1.29 22.45 -16.73
C GLU A 117 -0.39 21.47 -17.50
N PRO A 118 -0.76 20.19 -17.60
CA PRO A 118 -0.11 19.26 -18.52
C PRO A 118 0.02 19.84 -19.92
N TRP A 119 1.22 19.73 -20.51
CA TRP A 119 1.47 20.07 -21.90
C TRP A 119 1.93 18.85 -22.68
N GLU A 120 1.72 18.88 -24.00
CA GLU A 120 2.30 17.90 -24.90
C GLU A 120 3.82 18.06 -24.95
N ARG A 121 4.56 17.00 -24.64
CA ARG A 121 6.03 17.00 -24.68
C ARG A 121 6.53 17.45 -26.04
N THR A 122 7.54 18.30 -26.02
CA THR A 122 8.19 18.77 -27.23
C THR A 122 9.05 17.67 -27.84
N LYS A 123 9.32 17.83 -29.13
CA LYS A 123 10.21 16.96 -29.88
C LYS A 123 11.60 16.85 -29.26
N ALA A 124 12.10 17.92 -28.63
CA ALA A 124 13.37 17.91 -27.93
C ALA A 124 13.33 17.06 -26.64
N GLU A 125 12.27 17.20 -25.84
CA GLU A 125 12.08 16.40 -24.62
C GLU A 125 11.92 14.90 -24.94
N VAL A 126 11.18 14.56 -25.99
CA VAL A 126 11.03 13.16 -26.43
C VAL A 126 12.34 12.62 -27.01
N ALA A 127 13.12 13.45 -27.71
CA ALA A 127 14.43 13.05 -28.22
C ALA A 127 15.40 12.64 -27.09
N GLU A 128 15.42 13.38 -25.98
CA GLU A 128 16.25 13.07 -24.82
C GLU A 128 15.93 11.66 -24.28
N GLN A 129 14.64 11.34 -24.11
CA GLN A 129 14.24 10.02 -23.61
C GLN A 129 14.52 8.90 -24.62
N LEU A 130 14.31 9.15 -25.91
CA LEU A 130 14.63 8.19 -26.96
C LEU A 130 16.15 7.93 -27.03
N GLU A 131 16.97 8.96 -26.93
CA GLU A 131 18.43 8.83 -26.91
C GLU A 131 18.90 8.02 -25.70
N ALA A 132 18.33 8.27 -24.52
CA ALA A 132 18.63 7.49 -23.32
C ALA A 132 18.20 6.02 -23.46
N ALA A 133 16.99 5.77 -23.97
CA ALA A 133 16.49 4.41 -24.22
C ALA A 133 17.39 3.65 -25.20
N LEU A 134 17.81 4.30 -26.29
CA LEU A 134 18.71 3.73 -27.29
C LEU A 134 20.14 3.52 -26.77
N ALA A 135 20.62 4.36 -25.84
CA ALA A 135 21.91 4.17 -25.20
C ALA A 135 21.91 2.96 -24.25
N TYR A 136 20.79 2.73 -23.57
CA TYR A 136 20.57 1.55 -22.73
C TYR A 136 20.21 0.28 -23.53
N HIS A 137 19.73 0.42 -24.78
CA HIS A 137 19.34 -0.69 -25.64
C HIS A 137 20.46 -1.74 -25.77
N GLY A 138 20.10 -3.01 -25.50
CA GLY A 138 21.03 -4.13 -25.51
C GLY A 138 21.92 -4.27 -24.27
N GLN A 139 21.83 -3.34 -23.31
CA GLN A 139 22.35 -3.54 -21.96
C GLN A 139 21.37 -4.39 -21.14
N SER A 140 21.89 -5.07 -20.12
CA SER A 140 21.08 -5.83 -19.17
C SER A 140 21.26 -5.21 -17.78
N GLY A 141 20.14 -4.90 -17.12
CA GLY A 141 20.10 -4.44 -15.74
C GLY A 141 18.79 -4.87 -15.08
N SER A 142 18.78 -4.91 -13.75
CA SER A 142 17.65 -5.41 -12.95
C SER A 142 16.38 -4.55 -12.99
N VAL A 143 16.51 -3.26 -13.32
CA VAL A 143 15.44 -2.28 -13.14
C VAL A 143 14.54 -2.16 -14.36
N VAL A 144 15.09 -2.35 -15.57
CA VAL A 144 14.36 -2.22 -16.82
C VAL A 144 14.46 -3.51 -17.61
N ASP A 145 13.30 -4.13 -17.80
CA ASP A 145 13.15 -5.32 -18.63
C ASP A 145 13.49 -4.97 -20.09
N LYS A 146 14.41 -5.74 -20.67
CA LYS A 146 14.89 -5.52 -22.02
C LYS A 146 13.78 -5.68 -23.06
N ASP A 147 12.93 -6.68 -22.92
CA ASP A 147 11.87 -6.94 -23.89
C ASP A 147 10.83 -5.80 -23.83
N LEU A 148 10.54 -5.28 -22.63
CA LEU A 148 9.70 -4.07 -22.50
C LEU A 148 10.35 -2.83 -23.14
N LEU A 149 11.66 -2.65 -23.00
CA LEU A 149 12.35 -1.53 -23.64
C LEU A 149 12.32 -1.61 -25.16
N ASP A 150 12.67 -2.77 -25.71
CA ASP A 150 12.82 -3.00 -27.14
C ASP A 150 11.46 -3.05 -27.86
N ASP A 151 10.47 -3.72 -27.29
CA ASP A 151 9.17 -3.96 -27.95
C ASP A 151 8.11 -2.89 -27.66
N LEU A 152 8.25 -2.11 -26.59
CA LEU A 152 7.26 -1.11 -26.17
C LEU A 152 7.82 0.30 -26.10
N TYR A 153 8.82 0.55 -25.23
CA TYR A 153 9.22 1.93 -24.93
C TYR A 153 9.93 2.62 -26.09
N ILE A 154 10.89 1.97 -26.75
CA ILE A 154 11.58 2.57 -27.91
C ILE A 154 10.60 2.87 -29.05
N PRO A 155 9.75 1.92 -29.50
CA PRO A 155 8.74 2.21 -30.52
C PRO A 155 7.77 3.33 -30.13
N MET A 156 7.35 3.37 -28.86
CA MET A 156 6.48 4.43 -28.34
C MET A 156 7.14 5.81 -28.43
N PHE A 157 8.41 5.93 -28.01
CA PHE A 157 9.14 7.21 -28.12
C PHE A 157 9.44 7.59 -29.57
N GLU A 158 9.71 6.63 -30.46
CA GLU A 158 9.87 6.91 -31.89
C GLU A 158 8.58 7.49 -32.49
N GLU A 159 7.42 6.89 -32.19
CA GLU A 159 6.11 7.39 -32.63
C GLU A 159 5.80 8.77 -32.06
N GLU A 160 6.04 8.96 -30.75
CA GLU A 160 5.82 10.25 -30.10
C GLU A 160 6.73 11.33 -30.68
N TYR A 161 8.00 11.03 -30.94
CA TYR A 161 8.96 11.96 -31.55
C TYR A 161 8.54 12.42 -32.96
N GLN A 162 7.87 11.57 -33.73
CA GLN A 162 7.35 11.96 -35.05
C GLN A 162 6.19 12.96 -34.95
N ASN A 163 5.37 12.85 -33.90
CA ASN A 163 4.14 13.61 -33.75
C ASN A 163 4.29 14.83 -32.81
N ALA A 164 5.34 14.84 -31.98
CA ALA A 164 5.57 15.88 -30.98
C ALA A 164 5.78 17.27 -31.61
N PRO A 165 5.23 18.34 -30.99
CA PRO A 165 5.43 19.70 -31.44
C PRO A 165 6.87 20.18 -31.17
N GLU A 166 7.34 21.15 -31.95
CA GLU A 166 8.66 21.79 -31.72
C GLU A 166 8.69 22.64 -30.45
N THR A 167 7.53 23.14 -30.01
CA THR A 167 7.38 24.00 -28.83
C THR A 167 6.12 23.64 -28.06
N ALA A 168 6.18 23.64 -26.73
CA ALA A 168 5.02 23.39 -25.87
C ALA A 168 4.17 24.66 -25.69
N ASP A 169 2.85 24.49 -25.73
CA ASP A 169 1.90 25.52 -25.29
C ASP A 169 1.64 25.39 -23.79
N LYS A 170 2.31 26.22 -23.00
CA LYS A 170 2.29 26.14 -21.53
C LYS A 170 1.23 27.06 -20.95
N VAL A 171 0.21 26.47 -20.31
CA VAL A 171 -0.83 27.21 -19.59
C VAL A 171 -0.48 27.22 -18.10
N ARG A 172 -0.23 28.42 -17.54
CA ARG A 172 0.06 28.56 -16.11
C ARG A 172 -1.18 28.19 -15.29
N HIS A 173 -0.98 27.34 -14.28
CA HIS A 173 -2.01 26.98 -13.31
C HIS A 173 -1.95 27.92 -12.11
N ASP A 174 -3.12 28.36 -11.62
CA ASP A 174 -3.24 29.14 -10.39
C ASP A 174 -3.52 28.17 -9.23
N VAL A 175 -2.57 28.00 -8.31
CA VAL A 175 -2.75 27.14 -7.13
C VAL A 175 -4.02 27.50 -6.33
N ALA A 176 -4.46 28.76 -6.38
CA ALA A 176 -5.69 29.20 -5.71
C ALA A 176 -6.98 28.72 -6.37
N SER A 177 -6.97 28.24 -7.63
CA SER A 177 -8.14 27.64 -8.26
C SER A 177 -8.42 26.22 -7.80
N GLY A 178 -7.48 25.61 -7.08
CA GLY A 178 -7.53 24.20 -6.71
C GLY A 178 -7.18 23.28 -7.87
N PHE A 179 -7.09 21.98 -7.56
CA PHE A 179 -6.62 20.94 -8.47
C PHE A 179 -7.70 19.88 -8.73
N GLU A 180 -7.51 19.11 -9.79
CA GLU A 180 -8.39 18.01 -10.15
C GLU A 180 -7.85 16.65 -9.70
N SER A 181 -8.75 15.82 -9.16
CA SER A 181 -8.43 14.44 -8.79
C SER A 181 -8.06 13.59 -10.01
N GLY A 182 -7.00 12.80 -9.88
CA GLY A 182 -6.49 11.95 -10.96
C GLY A 182 -5.68 12.70 -12.03
N GLN A 183 -5.44 14.00 -11.86
CA GLN A 183 -4.60 14.80 -12.75
C GLN A 183 -3.20 14.98 -12.18
N TYR A 184 -2.26 15.25 -13.09
CA TYR A 184 -0.92 15.74 -12.75
C TYR A 184 -0.74 17.15 -13.30
N TYR A 185 0.27 17.83 -12.78
CA TYR A 185 0.66 19.19 -13.12
C TYR A 185 2.19 19.22 -13.19
N PHE A 186 2.69 20.07 -14.07
CA PHE A 186 4.12 20.30 -14.17
C PHE A 186 4.52 21.52 -13.36
N VAL A 187 5.71 21.47 -12.77
CA VAL A 187 6.30 22.59 -12.04
C VAL A 187 7.63 22.93 -12.70
N GLU A 188 7.68 24.06 -13.39
CA GLU A 188 8.92 24.55 -14.00
C GLU A 188 9.81 25.13 -12.90
N ARG A 189 11.01 24.59 -12.77
CA ARG A 189 11.99 24.99 -11.77
C ARG A 189 12.78 26.22 -12.24
N PRO A 190 13.32 27.03 -11.32
CA PRO A 190 14.16 28.18 -11.69
C PRO A 190 15.44 27.82 -12.48
N ASP A 191 15.92 26.58 -12.35
CA ASP A 191 17.08 26.07 -13.09
C ASP A 191 16.74 25.59 -14.51
N GLY A 192 15.47 25.66 -14.91
CA GLY A 192 14.98 25.20 -16.21
C GLY A 192 14.58 23.73 -16.27
N GLY A 193 14.74 22.98 -15.18
CA GLY A 193 14.22 21.62 -15.08
C GLY A 193 12.70 21.59 -14.83
N THR A 194 12.13 20.40 -14.95
CA THR A 194 10.70 20.16 -14.73
C THR A 194 10.52 19.20 -13.56
N ALA A 195 9.61 19.53 -12.65
CA ALA A 195 9.11 18.69 -11.57
C ALA A 195 7.65 18.29 -11.84
N ARG A 196 7.14 17.31 -11.09
CA ARG A 196 5.76 16.84 -11.19
C ARG A 196 5.03 16.96 -9.86
N LEU A 197 3.81 17.48 -9.90
CA LEU A 197 2.84 17.43 -8.81
C LEU A 197 1.64 16.62 -9.29
N GLN A 198 1.23 15.59 -8.57
CA GLN A 198 0.11 14.73 -8.98
C GLN A 198 -0.85 14.51 -7.82
N PHE A 199 -2.14 14.48 -8.15
CA PHE A 199 -3.22 14.16 -7.22
C PHE A 199 -3.93 12.90 -7.69
N ARG A 200 -4.15 11.97 -6.77
CA ARG A 200 -4.76 10.67 -7.02
C ARG A 200 -6.01 10.52 -6.17
N SER A 201 -6.92 9.67 -6.64
CA SER A 201 -8.13 9.31 -5.89
C SER A 201 -7.80 8.79 -4.50
N GLY A 202 -8.69 9.05 -3.53
CA GLY A 202 -8.50 8.59 -2.16
C GLY A 202 -7.67 9.55 -1.32
N ASN A 203 -7.69 10.84 -1.67
CA ASN A 203 -6.94 11.90 -0.99
C ASN A 203 -5.43 11.64 -0.91
N SER A 204 -4.86 11.32 -2.06
CA SER A 204 -3.44 11.00 -2.20
C SER A 204 -2.77 11.98 -3.15
N MET A 205 -1.53 12.31 -2.88
CA MET A 205 -0.75 13.20 -3.74
C MET A 205 0.72 12.83 -3.72
N ASP A 206 1.42 13.12 -4.80
CA ASP A 206 2.87 13.04 -4.84
C ASP A 206 3.48 14.28 -5.47
N PHE A 207 4.66 14.62 -4.98
CA PHE A 207 5.55 15.59 -5.57
C PHE A 207 6.87 14.93 -5.91
N MET A 208 7.37 15.20 -7.10
CA MET A 208 8.64 14.68 -7.61
C MET A 208 9.49 15.85 -8.12
N ALA A 209 10.67 16.06 -7.54
CA ALA A 209 11.52 17.21 -7.84
C ALA A 209 12.11 17.19 -9.25
N THR A 210 12.17 16.03 -9.90
CA THR A 210 12.56 15.87 -11.31
C THR A 210 11.56 14.95 -11.98
N GLU A 211 10.86 15.46 -12.99
CA GLU A 211 9.91 14.70 -13.81
C GLU A 211 10.56 13.44 -14.38
N GLY A 212 9.85 12.31 -14.35
CA GLY A 212 10.36 11.03 -14.84
C GLY A 212 11.36 10.31 -13.91
N MET A 213 11.74 10.88 -12.78
CA MET A 213 12.62 10.22 -11.81
C MET A 213 11.87 9.13 -11.03
N VAL A 214 12.47 7.95 -10.89
CA VAL A 214 11.92 6.82 -10.14
C VAL A 214 12.87 6.49 -8.99
N PHE A 215 12.33 5.93 -7.90
CA PHE A 215 13.10 5.59 -6.70
C PHE A 215 12.97 4.10 -6.42
N TYR A 216 14.10 3.46 -6.16
CA TYR A 216 14.17 2.05 -5.86
C TYR A 216 14.93 1.82 -4.56
N ASN A 217 14.44 0.90 -3.75
CA ASN A 217 15.17 0.38 -2.60
C ASN A 217 16.30 -0.55 -3.06
N GLU A 218 17.38 -0.64 -2.28
CA GLU A 218 18.47 -1.61 -2.44
C GLU A 218 18.03 -3.05 -2.76
N ARG A 219 16.85 -3.50 -2.29
CA ARG A 219 16.29 -4.83 -2.59
C ARG A 219 16.05 -5.09 -4.09
N PHE A 220 15.96 -4.04 -4.90
CA PHE A 220 15.81 -4.15 -6.36
C PHE A 220 17.14 -4.42 -7.07
N ILE A 221 18.27 -4.32 -6.37
CA ILE A 221 19.59 -4.65 -6.90
C ILE A 221 19.73 -6.17 -6.95
N GLN A 222 19.93 -6.71 -8.15
CA GLN A 222 20.07 -8.13 -8.38
C GLN A 222 21.54 -8.55 -8.47
N GLU A 223 21.77 -9.86 -8.44
CA GLU A 223 23.09 -10.43 -8.63
C GLU A 223 23.66 -10.04 -10.01
N GLY A 224 24.80 -9.35 -10.02
CA GLY A 224 25.46 -8.86 -11.24
C GLY A 224 25.37 -7.35 -11.44
N ASP A 225 24.47 -6.66 -10.73
CA ASP A 225 24.43 -5.20 -10.75
C ASP A 225 25.58 -4.59 -9.93
N PRO A 226 25.98 -3.34 -10.25
CA PRO A 226 26.85 -2.57 -9.36
C PRO A 226 26.21 -2.44 -7.97
N PRO A 227 27.00 -2.61 -6.89
CA PRO A 227 26.48 -2.42 -5.54
C PRO A 227 26.00 -0.98 -5.35
N LEU A 228 25.05 -0.80 -4.43
CA LEU A 228 24.64 0.55 -4.02
C LEU A 228 25.82 1.27 -3.36
N ALA A 229 26.12 2.48 -3.82
CA ALA A 229 27.07 3.33 -3.11
C ALA A 229 26.45 3.80 -1.79
N GLU A 230 27.28 4.15 -0.81
CA GLU A 230 26.77 4.77 0.41
C GLU A 230 26.19 6.16 0.09
N PRO A 231 24.99 6.51 0.58
CA PRO A 231 24.48 7.87 0.49
C PRO A 231 25.45 8.89 1.10
N GLU A 232 25.49 10.11 0.55
CA GLU A 232 26.41 11.15 1.01
C GLU A 232 26.04 11.72 2.40
N ILE A 233 24.76 11.63 2.79
CA ILE A 233 24.27 11.97 4.12
C ILE A 233 24.17 10.72 5.00
N SER A 234 24.14 10.90 6.33
CA SER A 234 23.86 9.77 7.23
C SER A 234 22.37 9.49 7.32
N GLU A 235 22.01 8.30 7.83
CA GLU A 235 20.62 7.93 8.09
C GLU A 235 19.96 8.93 9.07
N GLU A 236 20.65 9.32 10.14
CA GLU A 236 20.13 10.28 11.12
C GLU A 236 19.89 11.66 10.53
N GLU A 237 20.76 12.10 9.60
CA GLU A 237 20.58 13.36 8.90
C GLU A 237 19.38 13.30 7.94
N ALA A 238 19.20 12.19 7.22
CA ALA A 238 18.03 11.98 6.37
C ALA A 238 16.73 12.01 7.18
N ILE A 239 16.69 11.33 8.33
CA ILE A 239 15.55 11.35 9.25
C ILE A 239 15.26 12.78 9.71
N ARG A 240 16.29 13.53 10.13
CA ARG A 240 16.13 14.94 10.55
C ARG A 240 15.53 15.81 9.43
N ILE A 241 16.00 15.65 8.20
CA ILE A 241 15.46 16.36 7.02
C ILE A 241 13.99 15.99 6.80
N GLY A 242 13.65 14.70 6.86
CA GLY A 242 12.27 14.22 6.71
C GLY A 242 11.33 14.75 7.80
N ASP A 243 11.76 14.71 9.06
CA ASP A 243 11.00 15.25 10.20
C ASP A 243 10.77 16.76 10.08
N GLU A 244 11.79 17.52 9.68
CA GLU A 244 11.70 18.96 9.46
C GLU A 244 10.77 19.29 8.28
N PHE A 245 10.83 18.49 7.21
CA PHE A 245 9.96 18.61 6.05
C PHE A 245 8.47 18.43 6.44
N LEU A 246 8.11 17.31 7.06
CA LEU A 246 6.72 17.03 7.45
C LEU A 246 6.17 18.08 8.43
N ARG A 247 7.00 18.49 9.41
CA ARG A 247 6.65 19.56 10.35
C ARG A 247 6.43 20.89 9.63
N GLY A 248 7.26 21.21 8.64
CA GLY A 248 7.14 22.41 7.81
C GLY A 248 5.82 22.45 7.03
N LEU A 249 5.28 21.29 6.65
CA LEU A 249 3.99 21.17 5.96
C LEU A 249 2.78 21.30 6.90
N GLY A 250 2.99 21.16 8.22
CA GLY A 250 1.93 21.06 9.21
C GLY A 250 1.25 19.68 9.22
N ILE A 251 1.96 18.65 8.74
CA ILE A 251 1.52 17.26 8.87
C ILE A 251 1.95 16.80 10.26
N GLU A 252 0.97 16.64 11.14
CA GLU A 252 1.16 16.29 12.55
C GLU A 252 0.86 14.80 12.76
N CYS A 253 1.30 14.25 13.90
CA CYS A 253 1.09 12.84 14.28
C CYS A 253 1.75 11.80 13.35
N THR A 254 2.81 12.14 12.61
CA THR A 254 3.60 11.14 11.89
C THR A 254 4.68 10.55 12.80
N ALA A 255 4.94 9.25 12.62
CA ALA A 255 6.06 8.56 13.22
C ALA A 255 6.78 7.73 12.15
N LEU A 256 8.10 7.78 12.20
CA LEU A 256 8.95 6.99 11.32
C LEU A 256 8.70 5.50 11.57
N ALA A 257 8.30 4.78 10.52
CA ALA A 257 8.01 3.36 10.55
C ALA A 257 9.11 2.52 9.87
N GLY A 258 9.80 3.10 8.89
CA GLY A 258 10.87 2.43 8.17
C GLY A 258 11.86 3.40 7.54
N VAL A 259 13.11 2.96 7.45
CA VAL A 259 14.18 3.61 6.71
C VAL A 259 14.89 2.58 5.87
N GLU A 260 15.06 2.86 4.60
CA GLU A 260 15.72 1.98 3.66
C GLU A 260 16.71 2.77 2.81
N LYS A 261 17.85 2.17 2.47
CA LYS A 261 18.73 2.73 1.44
C LYS A 261 18.12 2.48 0.08
N GLY A 262 18.31 3.43 -0.82
CA GLY A 262 17.84 3.32 -2.19
C GLY A 262 18.67 4.14 -3.15
N PHE A 263 18.18 4.24 -4.37
CA PHE A 263 18.74 5.09 -5.40
C PHE A 263 17.65 5.77 -6.21
N SER A 264 17.96 6.96 -6.72
CA SER A 264 17.20 7.57 -7.79
C SER A 264 17.61 6.99 -9.15
N PHE A 265 16.64 6.89 -10.03
CA PHE A 265 16.78 6.32 -11.37
C PHE A 265 16.11 7.26 -12.35
N TYR A 266 16.85 7.71 -13.35
CA TYR A 266 16.37 8.65 -14.35
C TYR A 266 16.96 8.26 -15.69
N ASN A 267 16.13 8.24 -16.75
CA ASN A 267 16.57 7.94 -18.11
C ASN A 267 17.45 6.68 -18.20
N TYR A 268 16.98 5.59 -17.59
CA TYR A 268 17.65 4.28 -17.61
C TYR A 268 18.98 4.19 -16.86
N GLU A 269 19.34 5.24 -16.11
CA GLU A 269 20.59 5.31 -15.36
C GLU A 269 20.34 5.54 -13.87
N ARG A 270 21.09 4.80 -13.04
CA ARG A 270 21.17 5.05 -11.60
C ARG A 270 21.88 6.37 -11.37
N GLN A 271 21.24 7.25 -10.61
CA GLN A 271 21.78 8.54 -10.21
C GLN A 271 22.34 8.42 -8.78
N ASP A 272 21.73 9.11 -7.81
CA ASP A 272 22.25 9.22 -6.46
C ASP A 272 21.80 8.09 -5.55
N SER A 273 22.66 7.71 -4.61
CA SER A 273 22.28 6.92 -3.44
C SER A 273 21.57 7.79 -2.42
N ILE A 274 20.41 7.35 -1.94
CA ILE A 274 19.49 8.13 -1.12
C ILE A 274 18.92 7.30 0.03
N TYR A 275 18.20 7.96 0.94
CA TYR A 275 17.36 7.29 1.92
C TYR A 275 15.88 7.41 1.56
N LEU A 276 15.16 6.31 1.76
CA LEU A 276 13.73 6.20 1.59
C LEU A 276 13.10 6.08 2.98
N LEU A 277 12.25 7.02 3.34
CA LEU A 277 11.67 7.13 4.68
C LEU A 277 10.15 6.90 4.59
N ASN A 278 9.65 5.91 5.33
CA ASN A 278 8.22 5.64 5.46
C ASN A 278 7.73 6.14 6.82
N TYR A 279 6.73 7.01 6.80
CA TYR A 279 6.07 7.57 7.97
C TYR A 279 4.60 7.14 7.99
N LEU A 280 4.14 6.76 9.17
CA LEU A 280 2.75 6.40 9.41
C LEU A 280 2.16 7.34 10.46
N ARG A 281 0.84 7.49 10.46
CA ARG A 281 0.17 8.16 11.57
C ARG A 281 0.37 7.39 12.86
N LYS A 282 0.70 8.08 13.95
CA LYS A 282 0.78 7.53 15.30
C LYS A 282 -0.26 8.22 16.18
N ILE A 283 -1.16 7.41 16.74
CA ILE A 283 -2.21 7.87 17.66
C ILE A 283 -1.86 7.29 19.03
N GLY A 284 -1.50 8.17 19.98
CA GLY A 284 -0.94 7.73 21.25
C GLY A 284 0.35 6.93 21.01
N GLU A 285 0.34 5.65 21.37
CA GLU A 285 1.50 4.75 21.21
C GLU A 285 1.37 3.73 20.07
N ALA A 286 0.26 3.72 19.33
CA ALA A 286 0.05 2.80 18.22
C ALA A 286 0.12 3.50 16.85
N TYR A 287 0.73 2.80 15.89
CA TYR A 287 0.79 3.21 14.50
C TYR A 287 -0.52 2.89 13.77
N SER A 288 -0.82 3.63 12.72
CA SER A 288 -1.80 3.21 11.71
C SER A 288 -1.27 2.03 10.90
N LEU A 289 -2.19 1.32 10.25
CA LEU A 289 -1.84 0.23 9.35
C LEU A 289 -0.86 0.70 8.26
N ASP A 290 0.26 -0.02 8.16
CA ASP A 290 1.26 0.14 7.11
C ASP A 290 0.84 -0.65 5.86
N MET A 291 0.40 0.06 4.82
CA MET A 291 -0.04 -0.58 3.59
C MET A 291 1.09 -1.28 2.83
N GLU A 292 2.36 -0.89 3.03
CA GLU A 292 3.50 -1.59 2.42
C GLU A 292 3.70 -3.00 2.98
N ARG A 293 3.17 -3.27 4.19
CA ARG A 293 3.25 -4.58 4.87
C ARG A 293 2.03 -5.46 4.58
N VAL A 294 1.05 -4.98 3.81
CA VAL A 294 -0.19 -5.70 3.48
C VAL A 294 -0.14 -6.20 2.03
N ASP A 295 -0.36 -7.50 1.83
CA ASP A 295 -0.44 -8.10 0.49
C ASP A 295 -1.91 -8.28 0.05
N GLY A 296 -2.17 -8.24 -1.26
CA GLY A 296 -3.44 -7.87 -1.93
C GLY A 296 -4.69 -8.70 -1.62
N TRP A 297 -4.60 -9.80 -0.87
CA TRP A 297 -5.78 -10.53 -0.37
C TRP A 297 -6.28 -10.03 1.00
N THR A 298 -5.47 -9.23 1.69
CA THR A 298 -5.76 -8.62 2.99
C THR A 298 -5.97 -7.11 2.91
N ASP A 299 -6.03 -6.57 1.69
CA ASP A 299 -6.24 -5.14 1.45
C ASP A 299 -7.59 -4.71 2.07
N PRO A 300 -7.59 -3.89 3.14
CA PRO A 300 -8.82 -3.39 3.73
C PRO A 300 -9.55 -2.42 2.80
N VAL A 301 -8.90 -1.94 1.74
CA VAL A 301 -9.48 -1.10 0.67
C VAL A 301 -10.19 -1.99 -0.35
N ASN A 302 -11.08 -2.85 0.13
CA ASN A 302 -12.03 -3.52 -0.73
C ASN A 302 -13.31 -2.68 -0.78
N LEU A 303 -13.56 -2.00 -1.90
CA LEU A 303 -14.81 -1.26 -2.17
C LEU A 303 -16.09 -2.13 -2.01
N SER A 304 -15.97 -3.46 -1.94
CA SER A 304 -17.07 -4.38 -1.64
C SER A 304 -17.27 -4.69 -0.15
N SER A 305 -16.38 -4.23 0.73
CA SER A 305 -16.53 -4.33 2.18
C SER A 305 -17.35 -3.17 2.72
N THR A 306 -18.41 -3.46 3.48
CA THR A 306 -19.19 -2.43 4.20
C THR A 306 -18.44 -1.82 5.38
N LEU A 307 -17.22 -2.28 5.66
CA LEU A 307 -16.36 -1.82 6.76
C LEU A 307 -15.04 -1.22 6.28
N GLY A 308 -14.64 -1.48 5.03
CA GLY A 308 -13.39 -0.98 4.45
C GLY A 308 -13.42 0.54 4.36
N ALA A 309 -12.34 1.20 4.76
CA ALA A 309 -12.22 2.63 4.59
C ALA A 309 -12.27 3.00 3.10
N PRO A 310 -12.91 4.12 2.75
CA PRO A 310 -13.04 4.54 1.36
C PRO A 310 -11.76 5.18 0.79
N TRP A 311 -10.73 5.39 1.64
CA TRP A 311 -9.37 5.78 1.28
C TRP A 311 -8.35 5.09 2.22
N GLN A 312 -7.06 5.26 1.93
CA GLN A 312 -5.98 4.64 2.70
C GLN A 312 -5.75 5.30 4.08
N PRO A 313 -5.18 4.58 5.07
CA PRO A 313 -4.65 5.21 6.27
C PRO A 313 -3.58 6.26 5.94
N GLU A 314 -3.49 7.29 6.78
CA GLU A 314 -2.53 8.38 6.58
C GLU A 314 -1.07 7.89 6.64
N SER A 315 -0.33 8.10 5.55
CA SER A 315 1.11 7.81 5.46
C SER A 315 1.83 8.85 4.60
N ALA A 316 3.15 8.92 4.80
CA ALA A 316 4.05 9.72 3.97
C ALA A 316 5.30 8.92 3.61
N TYR A 317 5.65 8.93 2.33
CA TYR A 317 6.85 8.30 1.81
C TYR A 317 7.77 9.36 1.22
N LEU A 318 9.00 9.46 1.72
CA LEU A 318 9.95 10.49 1.32
C LEU A 318 11.20 9.86 0.72
N ALA A 319 11.74 10.45 -0.35
CA ALA A 319 13.07 10.18 -0.83
C ALA A 319 13.98 11.38 -0.50
N VAL A 320 15.08 11.12 0.22
CA VAL A 320 15.93 12.16 0.80
C VAL A 320 17.36 12.03 0.28
N SER A 321 17.86 13.12 -0.30
CA SER A 321 19.23 13.29 -0.78
C SER A 321 19.93 14.42 -0.02
N PRO A 322 21.22 14.72 -0.31
CA PRO A 322 21.91 15.88 0.25
C PRO A 322 21.23 17.22 -0.04
N ASP A 323 20.45 17.30 -1.12
CA ASP A 323 19.69 18.50 -1.51
C ASP A 323 18.35 18.62 -0.78
N GLY A 324 18.00 17.65 0.06
CA GLY A 324 16.77 17.60 0.83
C GLY A 324 15.79 16.54 0.32
N VAL A 325 14.49 16.81 0.45
CA VAL A 325 13.43 15.90 -0.02
C VAL A 325 13.24 16.08 -1.53
N ILE A 326 13.59 15.05 -2.30
CA ILE A 326 13.48 15.04 -3.77
C ILE A 326 12.23 14.31 -4.28
N TYR A 327 11.54 13.60 -3.38
CA TYR A 327 10.22 13.03 -3.62
C TYR A 327 9.44 12.94 -2.32
N ALA A 328 8.16 13.26 -2.38
CA ALA A 328 7.23 13.10 -1.28
C ALA A 328 5.90 12.56 -1.82
N SER A 329 5.47 11.41 -1.30
CA SER A 329 4.12 10.88 -1.52
C SER A 329 3.37 10.93 -0.22
N PHE A 330 2.11 11.33 -0.28
CA PHE A 330 1.18 11.32 0.84
C PHE A 330 -0.05 10.51 0.44
N GLU A 331 -0.47 9.62 1.31
CA GLU A 331 -1.68 8.83 1.14
C GLU A 331 -2.62 9.13 2.29
N GLY A 332 -3.92 9.25 2.02
CA GLY A 332 -4.94 9.24 3.07
C GLY A 332 -4.84 10.38 4.09
N LEU A 333 -4.30 11.54 3.72
CA LEU A 333 -4.13 12.67 4.66
C LEU A 333 -5.47 12.99 5.34
N SER A 334 -5.48 13.13 6.66
CA SER A 334 -6.73 13.24 7.39
C SER A 334 -6.63 14.11 8.63
N ARG A 335 -7.73 14.78 8.94
CA ARG A 335 -7.86 15.57 10.17
C ARG A 335 -8.77 14.86 11.15
N THR A 336 -8.41 14.89 12.43
CA THR A 336 -9.31 14.46 13.49
C THR A 336 -10.49 15.41 13.57
N SER A 337 -11.69 14.87 13.38
CA SER A 337 -12.96 15.59 13.54
C SER A 337 -13.39 15.61 14.99
N GLN A 338 -13.38 14.43 15.63
CA GLN A 338 -13.76 14.25 17.04
C GLN A 338 -13.12 13.01 17.64
N VAL A 339 -12.97 13.00 18.96
CA VAL A 339 -12.67 11.81 19.76
C VAL A 339 -14.02 11.19 20.16
N LEU A 340 -14.29 9.97 19.69
CA LEU A 340 -15.53 9.25 19.99
C LEU A 340 -15.45 8.52 21.33
N GLU A 341 -14.26 7.99 21.64
CA GLU A 341 -13.93 7.31 22.89
C GLU A 341 -12.46 7.60 23.22
N GLU A 342 -12.16 7.95 24.47
CA GLU A 342 -10.80 8.32 24.92
C GLU A 342 -9.92 7.08 25.16
N ASP A 343 -10.53 5.97 25.57
CA ASP A 343 -9.84 4.71 25.83
C ASP A 343 -10.79 3.54 25.59
N SER A 344 -10.54 2.79 24.52
CA SER A 344 -11.43 1.73 24.08
C SER A 344 -11.13 0.39 24.72
N ALA A 345 -12.19 -0.35 25.02
CA ALA A 345 -12.07 -1.72 25.48
C ALA A 345 -11.47 -2.62 24.38
N LEU A 346 -10.26 -3.11 24.59
CA LEU A 346 -9.61 -4.05 23.69
C LEU A 346 -10.06 -5.50 23.93
N CYS A 347 -10.15 -6.26 22.85
CA CYS A 347 -10.49 -7.69 22.91
C CYS A 347 -9.43 -8.48 23.69
N ASP A 348 -9.88 -9.48 24.45
CA ASP A 348 -9.00 -10.42 25.14
C ASP A 348 -7.92 -11.03 24.22
N PHE A 349 -6.68 -11.10 24.72
CA PHE A 349 -5.51 -11.49 23.94
C PHE A 349 -5.52 -12.97 23.54
N ALA A 350 -6.08 -13.86 24.36
CA ALA A 350 -6.19 -15.27 24.00
C ALA A 350 -7.12 -15.43 22.79
N ARG A 351 -8.23 -14.69 22.78
CA ARG A 351 -9.15 -14.66 21.64
C ARG A 351 -8.51 -14.12 20.35
N ILE A 352 -7.64 -13.11 20.45
CA ILE A 352 -6.87 -12.62 19.30
C ILE A 352 -5.91 -13.69 18.79
N THR A 353 -5.21 -14.38 19.70
CA THR A 353 -4.28 -15.45 19.36
C THR A 353 -4.98 -16.61 18.64
N ASP A 354 -6.12 -17.06 19.16
CA ASP A 354 -6.93 -18.12 18.54
C ASP A 354 -7.35 -17.72 17.11
N ARG A 355 -7.79 -16.47 16.93
CA ARG A 355 -8.18 -15.94 15.61
C ARG A 355 -7.02 -15.88 14.62
N ILE A 356 -5.82 -15.50 15.06
CA ILE A 356 -4.62 -15.49 14.21
C ILE A 356 -4.35 -16.92 13.70
N VAL A 357 -4.33 -17.90 14.59
CA VAL A 357 -4.10 -19.31 14.24
C VAL A 357 -5.18 -19.83 13.29
N GLU A 358 -6.44 -19.53 13.57
CA GLU A 358 -7.59 -19.94 12.75
C GLU A 358 -7.52 -19.32 11.34
N GLN A 359 -7.31 -18.00 11.22
CA GLN A 359 -7.27 -17.29 9.94
C GLN A 359 -6.10 -17.76 9.07
N LEU A 360 -4.89 -17.87 9.64
CA LEU A 360 -3.73 -18.42 8.93
C LEU A 360 -3.98 -19.87 8.50
N GLY A 361 -4.62 -20.66 9.37
CA GLY A 361 -5.09 -22.00 9.04
C GLY A 361 -5.96 -22.01 7.79
N PHE A 362 -7.01 -21.18 7.75
CA PHE A 362 -7.92 -21.09 6.60
C PHE A 362 -7.26 -20.58 5.32
N GLN A 363 -6.48 -19.50 5.42
CA GLN A 363 -5.85 -18.85 4.26
C GLN A 363 -4.89 -19.78 3.53
N TYR A 364 -4.17 -20.64 4.27
CA TYR A 364 -3.17 -21.55 3.73
C TYR A 364 -3.63 -23.02 3.71
N ALA A 365 -4.91 -23.29 4.00
CA ALA A 365 -5.51 -24.63 3.96
C ALA A 365 -5.59 -25.23 2.55
N GLY A 366 -5.39 -24.43 1.50
CA GLY A 366 -5.54 -24.83 0.11
C GLY A 366 -4.79 -26.13 -0.19
N TYR A 367 -5.49 -27.11 -0.79
CA TYR A 367 -4.89 -28.39 -1.15
C TYR A 367 -3.97 -28.20 -2.37
N GLN A 368 -2.66 -28.13 -2.10
CA GLN A 368 -1.64 -28.09 -3.13
C GLN A 368 -0.80 -29.35 -3.09
N ILE A 369 -0.37 -29.83 -4.26
CA ILE A 369 0.48 -31.01 -4.42
C ILE A 369 1.79 -30.56 -5.05
N ASP A 370 2.92 -31.07 -4.57
CA ASP A 370 4.23 -30.82 -5.16
C ASP A 370 4.40 -31.54 -6.53
N GLY A 371 5.51 -31.27 -7.23
CA GLY A 371 5.82 -31.94 -8.50
C GLY A 371 6.02 -33.47 -8.41
N ASN A 372 5.99 -34.04 -7.20
CA ASN A 372 6.16 -35.46 -6.92
C ASN A 372 4.86 -36.15 -6.44
N GLY A 373 3.74 -35.43 -6.36
CA GLY A 373 2.46 -36.01 -5.92
C GLY A 373 2.21 -35.95 -4.40
N ASN A 374 3.05 -35.28 -3.62
CA ASN A 374 2.87 -35.15 -2.17
C ASN A 374 2.08 -33.88 -1.82
N ALA A 375 1.28 -33.94 -0.76
CA ALA A 375 0.63 -32.74 -0.23
C ALA A 375 1.69 -31.74 0.26
N ILE A 376 1.57 -30.48 -0.16
CA ILE A 376 2.42 -29.39 0.31
C ILE A 376 2.04 -29.07 1.75
N MET A 377 3.04 -29.07 2.64
CA MET A 377 2.90 -28.66 4.03
C MET A 377 3.30 -27.19 4.15
N ASN A 378 2.38 -26.37 4.64
CA ASN A 378 2.59 -24.96 4.91
C ASN A 378 3.03 -24.80 6.37
N ASN A 379 4.30 -24.42 6.57
CA ASN A 379 4.82 -24.08 7.89
C ASN A 379 4.93 -22.56 7.98
N LEU A 380 3.97 -21.95 8.67
CA LEU A 380 3.86 -20.51 8.82
C LEU A 380 4.56 -20.09 10.11
N GLN A 381 5.41 -19.05 10.01
CA GLN A 381 6.07 -18.44 11.15
C GLN A 381 5.54 -17.02 11.34
N VAL A 382 4.92 -16.75 12.49
CA VAL A 382 4.53 -15.39 12.89
C VAL A 382 5.77 -14.68 13.42
N LYS A 383 6.09 -13.49 12.87
CA LYS A 383 7.29 -12.72 13.24
C LYS A 383 7.04 -11.68 14.33
N ASN A 384 5.83 -11.12 14.43
CA ASN A 384 5.40 -10.20 15.46
C ASN A 384 3.87 -10.21 15.56
N ILE A 385 3.35 -9.75 16.70
CA ILE A 385 1.94 -9.43 16.90
C ILE A 385 1.90 -7.99 17.37
N GLU A 386 1.19 -7.13 16.65
CA GLU A 386 1.22 -5.68 16.88
C GLU A 386 -0.19 -5.12 16.99
N LEU A 387 -0.41 -4.24 17.95
CA LEU A 387 -1.64 -3.46 18.06
C LEU A 387 -1.50 -2.18 17.22
N ILE A 388 -2.36 -2.05 16.22
CA ILE A 388 -2.37 -0.93 15.27
C ILE A 388 -3.74 -0.29 15.17
N TYR A 389 -3.78 0.93 14.64
CA TYR A 389 -4.99 1.60 14.20
C TYR A 389 -5.34 1.20 12.77
N ALA A 390 -6.54 0.65 12.59
CA ALA A 390 -7.15 0.48 11.28
C ALA A 390 -8.10 1.65 11.01
N LEU A 391 -8.10 2.14 9.77
CA LEU A 391 -9.13 3.05 9.29
C LEU A 391 -10.33 2.22 8.81
N VAL A 392 -11.54 2.60 9.23
CA VAL A 392 -12.78 1.91 8.87
C VAL A 392 -13.86 2.90 8.47
N CYS A 393 -14.74 2.51 7.55
CA CYS A 393 -15.88 3.34 7.16
C CYS A 393 -16.94 3.33 8.26
N GLN A 394 -17.49 4.50 8.57
CA GLN A 394 -18.73 4.56 9.35
C GLN A 394 -19.88 4.05 8.47
N LYS A 395 -20.63 3.06 8.97
CA LYS A 395 -21.75 2.48 8.25
C LYS A 395 -22.71 3.55 7.74
N ASP A 396 -23.12 3.44 6.48
CA ASP A 396 -24.04 4.36 5.79
C ASP A 396 -23.52 5.82 5.65
N ARG A 397 -22.24 6.07 5.93
CA ARG A 397 -21.56 7.36 5.81
C ARG A 397 -20.24 7.18 5.06
N VAL A 398 -20.35 6.98 3.76
CA VAL A 398 -19.19 6.86 2.86
C VAL A 398 -18.83 8.26 2.34
N ASP A 399 -17.62 8.70 2.65
CA ASP A 399 -16.97 9.85 2.03
C ASP A 399 -15.73 9.31 1.32
N VAL A 400 -15.67 9.37 -0.01
CA VAL A 400 -14.54 8.79 -0.79
C VAL A 400 -13.34 9.71 -0.90
N GLY A 401 -13.43 10.88 -0.28
CA GLY A 401 -12.40 11.89 -0.35
C GLY A 401 -12.47 12.57 -1.70
N VAL A 402 -11.47 13.40 -1.95
CA VAL A 402 -11.32 14.08 -3.24
C VAL A 402 -10.29 13.34 -4.08
#